data_AF-A0A5C3LY20-F1
#
_entry.id   AF-A0A5C3LY20-F1
#
_cell.length_a   1.000
_cell.length_b   1.000
_cell.length_c   1.000
_cell.angle_alpha   90.00
_cell.angle_beta   90.00
_cell.angle_gamma   90.00
#
_symmetry.space_group_name_H-M   'P 1'
#
loop_
_entity.id
_entity.type
_entity.pdbx_description
1 polymer ?
#
loop_
_entity_poly.entity_id
_entity_poly.type
_entity_poly.pdbx_seq_one_letter_code
_entity_poly.pdbx_strand_id
1 'polypeptide(L)'
;MSEIQVAPAPWKLTCRSWIFLLSPLSKSASFPAGFSAPNEADIMTTGGEFIGGPGQIQLVSYTDSPVGPYDELIYVPGRWKYANGNVGFRITRIYVSSKESTANGRRNWNIPKQVADFDYSPGTNGTTNFSVTLPGSSTPFFKASIKPIPILSSISIPATTTILGSYSKLIQPPLPAGDKPEEVSTTQWAELVPIMKGSVRMVSVVPGFEGGKVGDSIAFPAVQPWGVGTAMEGVDVDFGVSTFYDSL
;
A
#
# COMPACT_ATOMS: atom_id res chain seq x y z
N MET A 1 -8.35 27.63 -3.71
CA MET A 1 -7.76 26.35 -3.25
C MET A 1 -6.28 26.61 -3.05
N SER A 2 -5.71 26.30 -1.89
CA SER A 2 -4.27 26.37 -1.70
C SER A 2 -3.58 25.41 -2.66
N GLU A 3 -2.46 25.84 -3.24
CA GLU A 3 -1.64 25.00 -4.10
C GLU A 3 -1.08 23.82 -3.28
N ILE A 4 -1.03 22.62 -3.86
CA ILE A 4 -0.52 21.43 -3.17
C ILE A 4 0.99 21.59 -3.04
N GLN A 5 1.49 21.68 -1.80
CA GLN A 5 2.90 21.81 -1.51
C GLN A 5 3.70 20.64 -2.11
N VAL A 6 4.75 20.97 -2.87
CA VAL A 6 5.70 19.99 -3.39
C VAL A 6 6.67 19.59 -2.28
N ALA A 7 6.81 18.27 -2.09
CA ALA A 7 7.71 17.66 -1.12
C ALA A 7 8.53 16.57 -1.84
N PRO A 8 9.73 16.90 -2.34
CA PRO A 8 10.55 15.95 -3.10
C PRO A 8 11.08 14.81 -2.22
N ALA A 9 11.43 13.69 -2.84
CA ALA A 9 12.18 12.61 -2.20
C ALA A 9 13.62 13.08 -1.82
N PRO A 10 14.28 12.44 -0.84
CA PRO A 10 13.83 11.31 -0.03
C PRO A 10 12.91 11.72 1.12
N TRP A 11 12.03 10.81 1.55
CA TRP A 11 11.19 10.98 2.74
C TRP A 11 11.65 10.08 3.86
N LYS A 12 11.85 10.67 5.04
CA LYS A 12 11.95 9.98 6.32
C LYS A 12 10.60 10.07 7.01
N LEU A 13 10.12 8.94 7.48
CA LEU A 13 8.74 8.75 7.89
C LEU A 13 8.72 7.98 9.21
N THR A 14 7.78 8.33 10.09
CA THR A 14 7.48 7.53 11.28
C THR A 14 6.05 7.04 11.19
N CYS A 15 5.82 5.74 11.42
CA CYS A 15 4.46 5.18 11.33
C CYS A 15 4.17 4.04 12.29
N ARG A 16 2.88 3.71 12.36
CA ARG A 16 2.39 2.37 12.75
C ARG A 16 2.00 1.65 11.47
N SER A 17 2.37 0.38 11.35
CA SER A 17 2.08 -0.40 10.14
C SER A 17 1.55 -1.79 10.48
N TRP A 18 0.60 -2.25 9.68
CA TRP A 18 0.09 -3.61 9.72
C TRP A 18 0.18 -4.22 8.32
N ILE A 19 0.80 -5.40 8.22
CA ILE A 19 0.99 -6.10 6.95
C ILE A 19 0.41 -7.50 7.06
N PHE A 20 -0.47 -7.83 6.11
CA PHE A 20 -1.11 -9.13 5.98
C PHE A 20 -0.83 -9.72 4.61
N LEU A 21 -0.36 -10.97 4.60
CA LEU A 21 -0.11 -11.70 3.36
C LEU A 21 -1.42 -12.23 2.76
N LEU A 22 -1.43 -12.32 1.44
CA LEU A 22 -2.46 -12.96 0.65
C LEU A 22 -1.93 -14.27 0.07
N SER A 23 -2.83 -15.22 -0.17
CA SER A 23 -2.48 -16.44 -0.90
C SER A 23 -1.88 -16.10 -2.28
N PRO A 24 -0.83 -16.81 -2.72
CA PRO A 24 -0.16 -16.50 -3.97
C PRO A 24 -1.10 -16.57 -5.18
N LEU A 25 -0.98 -15.59 -6.06
CA LEU A 25 -1.54 -15.67 -7.40
C LEU A 25 -0.56 -16.41 -8.33
N SER A 26 -1.09 -17.22 -9.25
CA SER A 26 -0.29 -17.81 -10.31
C SER A 26 -0.01 -16.79 -11.41
N LYS A 27 1.01 -17.03 -12.23
CA LYS A 27 1.36 -16.21 -13.39
C LYS A 27 0.20 -16.00 -14.37
N SER A 28 -0.71 -16.97 -14.48
CA SER A 28 -1.87 -16.93 -15.38
C SER A 28 -3.17 -16.49 -14.66
N ALA A 29 -3.09 -16.07 -13.41
CA ALA A 29 -4.27 -15.65 -12.66
C ALA A 29 -4.82 -14.34 -13.20
N SER A 30 -6.14 -14.23 -13.24
CA SER A 30 -6.80 -12.93 -13.42
C SER A 30 -6.72 -12.14 -12.12
N PHE A 31 -6.50 -10.82 -12.22
CA PHE A 31 -6.57 -9.96 -11.05
C PHE A 31 -8.02 -9.85 -10.55
N PRO A 32 -8.24 -9.78 -9.22
CA PRO A 32 -9.57 -9.60 -8.68
C PRO A 32 -10.16 -8.24 -9.11
N ALA A 33 -11.48 -8.14 -9.22
CA ALA A 33 -12.14 -6.85 -9.42
C ALA A 33 -11.73 -5.85 -8.30
N GLY A 34 -11.57 -4.57 -8.65
CA GLY A 34 -11.07 -3.53 -7.75
C GLY A 34 -9.55 -3.51 -7.54
N PHE A 35 -8.76 -4.35 -8.24
CA PHE A 35 -7.29 -4.39 -8.09
C PHE A 35 -6.55 -3.11 -8.49
N SER A 36 -7.19 -2.19 -9.21
CA SER A 36 -6.63 -0.93 -9.71
C SER A 36 -7.74 0.10 -9.93
N ALA A 37 -7.35 1.37 -10.17
CA ALA A 37 -8.31 2.38 -10.63
C ALA A 37 -8.75 2.06 -12.06
N PRO A 38 -10.03 2.27 -12.43
CA PRO A 38 -10.49 1.98 -13.79
C PRO A 38 -9.66 2.68 -14.89
N ASN A 39 -9.26 3.94 -14.67
CA ASN A 39 -8.42 4.71 -15.60
C ASN A 39 -6.93 4.31 -15.58
N GLU A 40 -6.52 3.43 -14.67
CA GLU A 40 -5.13 2.97 -14.53
C GLU A 40 -4.98 1.45 -14.77
N ALA A 41 -6.08 0.72 -15.00
CA ALA A 41 -6.06 -0.74 -15.10
C ALA A 41 -5.13 -1.27 -16.21
N ASP A 42 -5.16 -0.62 -17.38
CA ASP A 42 -4.32 -1.00 -18.52
C ASP A 42 -2.83 -0.79 -18.21
N ILE A 43 -2.46 0.36 -17.64
CA ILE A 43 -1.05 0.64 -17.29
C ILE A 43 -0.58 -0.23 -16.12
N MET A 44 -1.48 -0.64 -15.21
CA MET A 44 -1.13 -1.52 -14.09
C MET A 44 -0.87 -2.96 -14.53
N THR A 45 -1.30 -3.35 -15.73
CA THR A 45 -1.14 -4.71 -16.25
C THR A 45 -0.16 -4.83 -17.42
N THR A 46 0.37 -3.71 -17.91
CA THR A 46 1.30 -3.66 -19.05
C THR A 46 2.73 -3.32 -18.62
N GLY A 47 3.67 -3.38 -19.58
CA GLY A 47 5.08 -2.99 -19.38
C GLY A 47 5.91 -3.92 -18.50
N GLY A 48 5.36 -5.07 -18.11
CA GLY A 48 6.04 -6.12 -17.37
C GLY A 48 5.25 -7.42 -17.41
N GLU A 49 5.91 -8.53 -17.12
CA GLU A 49 5.29 -9.84 -16.99
C GLU A 49 4.95 -10.10 -15.52
N PHE A 50 3.67 -10.31 -15.21
CA PHE A 50 3.29 -10.78 -13.89
C PHE A 50 3.83 -12.19 -13.69
N ILE A 51 4.58 -12.42 -12.61
CA ILE A 51 5.18 -13.74 -12.32
C ILE A 51 4.56 -14.40 -11.08
N GLY A 52 3.51 -13.80 -10.51
CA GLY A 52 2.79 -14.35 -9.36
C GLY A 52 3.48 -14.08 -8.03
N GLY A 53 3.25 -14.98 -7.08
CA GLY A 53 3.78 -14.91 -5.72
C GLY A 53 2.76 -14.36 -4.72
N PRO A 54 3.13 -14.31 -3.42
CA PRO A 54 2.24 -13.81 -2.38
C PRO A 54 1.93 -12.33 -2.61
N GLY A 55 0.65 -12.00 -2.55
CA GLY A 55 0.20 -10.62 -2.44
C GLY A 55 0.25 -10.14 -0.99
N GLN A 56 -0.03 -8.86 -0.80
CA GLN A 56 -0.14 -8.27 0.54
C GLN A 56 -1.16 -7.14 0.55
N ILE A 57 -1.77 -6.96 1.73
CA ILE A 57 -2.43 -5.73 2.12
C ILE A 57 -1.62 -5.08 3.22
N GLN A 58 -1.49 -3.76 3.13
CA GLN A 58 -0.88 -2.97 4.19
C GLN A 58 -1.83 -1.88 4.65
N LEU A 59 -1.88 -1.66 5.96
CA LEU A 59 -2.47 -0.51 6.59
C LEU A 59 -1.35 0.25 7.25
N VAL A 60 -1.27 1.56 7.03
CA VAL A 60 -0.20 2.39 7.59
C VAL A 60 -0.80 3.66 8.14
N SER A 61 -0.35 4.09 9.33
CA SER A 61 -0.72 5.36 9.95
C SER A 61 0.57 6.12 10.21
N TYR A 62 0.90 7.06 9.33
CA TYR A 62 2.08 7.92 9.45
C TYR A 62 1.81 9.03 10.46
N THR A 63 2.64 9.06 11.49
CA THR A 63 2.59 10.09 12.53
C THR A 63 3.50 11.27 12.21
N ASP A 64 4.51 11.06 11.36
CA ASP A 64 5.43 12.09 10.91
C ASP A 64 5.82 11.87 9.45
N SER A 65 5.72 12.93 8.64
CA SER A 65 6.12 12.94 7.23
C SER A 65 6.38 14.38 6.74
N PRO A 66 7.08 14.56 5.61
CA PRO A 66 7.27 15.87 5.00
C PRO A 66 5.98 16.60 4.57
N VAL A 67 4.84 15.90 4.55
CA VAL A 67 3.53 16.46 4.19
C VAL A 67 2.50 16.37 5.33
N GLY A 68 2.97 16.14 6.57
CA GLY A 68 2.12 15.94 7.74
C GLY A 68 1.63 14.50 7.91
N PRO A 69 0.87 14.21 8.99
CA PRO A 69 0.36 12.86 9.25
C PRO A 69 -0.72 12.46 8.24
N TYR A 70 -0.76 11.18 7.88
CA TYR A 70 -1.78 10.60 7.01
C TYR A 70 -1.81 9.07 7.16
N ASP A 71 -2.88 8.45 6.68
CA ASP A 71 -3.07 7.00 6.69
C ASP A 71 -3.03 6.45 5.26
N GLU A 72 -2.66 5.17 5.11
CA GLU A 72 -2.63 4.45 3.83
C GLU A 72 -3.29 3.08 3.93
N LEU A 73 -3.97 2.70 2.86
CA LEU A 73 -4.41 1.34 2.56
C LEU A 73 -3.79 0.91 1.24
N ILE A 74 -3.01 -0.16 1.24
CA ILE A 74 -2.20 -0.60 0.10
C ILE A 74 -2.60 -2.02 -0.30
N TYR A 75 -2.71 -2.26 -1.60
CA TYR A 75 -2.78 -3.60 -2.19
C TYR A 75 -1.63 -3.81 -3.17
N VAL A 76 -0.95 -4.93 -3.00
CA VAL A 76 0.11 -5.42 -3.90
C VAL A 76 -0.26 -6.86 -4.29
N PRO A 77 -0.50 -7.16 -5.57
CA PRO A 77 -0.96 -8.48 -6.00
C PRO A 77 0.15 -9.54 -6.02
N GLY A 78 1.41 -9.11 -6.13
CA GLY A 78 2.56 -10.01 -6.27
C GLY A 78 3.69 -9.36 -7.06
N ARG A 79 4.53 -10.18 -7.68
CA ARG A 79 5.77 -9.74 -8.34
C ARG A 79 5.64 -9.67 -9.86
N TRP A 80 6.45 -8.79 -10.43
CA TRP A 80 6.55 -8.52 -11.86
C TRP A 80 8.00 -8.65 -12.31
N LYS A 81 8.20 -9.17 -13.52
CA LYS A 81 9.48 -9.24 -14.21
C LYS A 81 9.47 -8.30 -15.41
N TYR A 82 10.56 -7.57 -15.60
CA TYR A 82 10.70 -6.54 -16.64
C TYR A 82 11.70 -6.97 -17.72
N ALA A 83 11.68 -6.32 -18.89
CA ALA A 83 12.49 -6.76 -20.04
C ALA A 83 14.00 -6.58 -19.79
N ASN A 84 14.38 -5.58 -18.99
CA ASN A 84 15.72 -5.36 -18.48
C ASN A 84 16.16 -6.41 -17.43
N GLY A 85 15.31 -7.38 -17.10
CA GLY A 85 15.59 -8.46 -16.15
C GLY A 85 15.26 -8.14 -14.69
N ASN A 86 14.88 -6.91 -14.36
CA ASN A 86 14.52 -6.54 -13.00
C ASN A 86 13.25 -7.29 -12.55
N VAL A 87 13.19 -7.58 -11.26
CA VAL A 87 12.02 -8.17 -10.61
C VAL A 87 11.66 -7.31 -9.40
N GLY A 88 10.39 -6.95 -9.27
CA GLY A 88 9.90 -6.13 -8.17
C GLY A 88 8.41 -6.32 -7.91
N PHE A 89 7.93 -5.75 -6.82
CA PHE A 89 6.51 -5.60 -6.55
C PHE A 89 5.95 -4.39 -7.32
N ARG A 90 4.64 -4.40 -7.55
CA ARG A 90 3.89 -3.28 -8.12
C ARG A 90 2.71 -2.98 -7.20
N ILE A 91 2.58 -1.74 -6.73
CA ILE A 91 1.39 -1.31 -5.97
C ILE A 91 0.34 -0.94 -7.02
N THR A 92 -0.71 -1.76 -7.13
CA THR A 92 -1.75 -1.55 -8.17
C THR A 92 -2.96 -0.77 -7.64
N ARG A 93 -3.17 -0.76 -6.32
CA ARG A 93 -4.22 0.01 -5.66
C ARG A 93 -3.73 0.53 -4.33
N ILE A 94 -3.89 1.84 -4.11
CA ILE A 94 -3.56 2.48 -2.84
C ILE A 94 -4.47 3.67 -2.60
N TYR A 95 -4.93 3.80 -1.36
CA TYR A 95 -5.69 4.95 -0.88
C TYR A 95 -4.94 5.64 0.25
N VAL A 96 -5.06 6.97 0.34
CA VAL A 96 -4.46 7.77 1.41
C VAL A 96 -5.40 8.87 1.91
N SER A 97 -5.23 9.33 3.15
CA SER A 97 -6.08 10.39 3.74
C SER A 97 -5.65 11.83 3.43
N SER A 98 -4.61 12.04 2.61
CA SER A 98 -4.07 13.37 2.28
C SER A 98 -3.87 13.58 0.76
N LYS A 99 -4.24 14.77 0.29
CA LYS A 99 -4.01 15.24 -1.09
C LYS A 99 -2.53 15.46 -1.36
N GLU A 100 -1.80 15.97 -0.37
CA GLU A 100 -0.36 16.22 -0.42
C GLU A 100 0.41 14.91 -0.54
N SER A 101 0.02 13.87 0.21
CA SER A 101 0.58 12.53 0.08
C SER A 101 0.26 11.92 -1.28
N THR A 102 -0.95 12.14 -1.80
CA THR A 102 -1.35 11.67 -3.13
C THR A 102 -0.46 12.27 -4.22
N ALA A 103 -0.40 13.60 -4.29
CA ALA A 103 0.32 14.29 -5.35
C ALA A 103 1.83 13.99 -5.30
N ASN A 104 2.46 14.09 -4.13
CA ASN A 104 3.89 13.85 -4.01
C ASN A 104 4.23 12.36 -4.16
N GLY A 105 3.37 11.45 -3.72
CA GLY A 105 3.55 10.01 -3.92
C GLY A 105 3.56 9.60 -5.39
N ARG A 106 2.68 10.21 -6.20
CA ARG A 106 2.66 10.04 -7.65
C ARG A 106 3.91 10.65 -8.28
N ARG A 107 4.25 11.90 -7.96
CA ARG A 107 5.44 12.59 -8.53
C ARG A 107 6.76 11.87 -8.27
N ASN A 108 6.97 11.45 -7.02
CA ASN A 108 8.27 10.96 -6.59
C ASN A 108 8.50 9.49 -6.97
N TRP A 109 7.46 8.65 -6.96
CA TRP A 109 7.62 7.19 -7.03
C TRP A 109 6.62 6.49 -7.96
N ASN A 110 5.80 7.22 -8.72
CA ASN A 110 4.69 6.66 -9.51
C ASN A 110 3.75 5.75 -8.70
N ILE A 111 3.55 6.03 -7.41
CA ILE A 111 2.62 5.24 -6.61
C ILE A 111 1.20 5.77 -6.88
N PRO A 112 0.23 4.93 -7.32
CA PRO A 112 -1.08 5.34 -7.82
C PRO A 112 -2.05 5.72 -6.70
N LYS A 113 -1.63 6.61 -5.80
CA LYS A 113 -2.42 7.05 -4.66
C LYS A 113 -3.69 7.74 -5.14
N GLN A 114 -4.78 7.50 -4.42
CA GLN A 114 -6.04 8.25 -4.51
C GLN A 114 -6.51 8.61 -3.10
N VAL A 115 -7.24 9.71 -2.98
CA VAL A 115 -7.74 10.18 -1.68
C VAL A 115 -8.94 9.35 -1.24
N ALA A 116 -8.96 8.95 0.04
CA ALA A 116 -10.10 8.35 0.71
C ALA A 116 -10.19 8.83 2.15
N ASP A 117 -11.36 8.63 2.78
CA ASP A 117 -11.56 8.94 4.19
C ASP A 117 -11.28 7.68 5.03
N PHE A 118 -10.50 7.84 6.08
CA PHE A 118 -10.05 6.76 6.96
C PHE A 118 -10.67 6.93 8.35
N ASP A 119 -11.24 5.86 8.87
CA ASP A 119 -11.58 5.72 10.28
C ASP A 119 -10.70 4.65 10.91
N TYR A 120 -9.84 5.12 11.81
CA TYR A 120 -8.97 4.35 12.68
C TYR A 120 -9.49 4.50 14.11
N SER A 121 -10.18 3.48 14.63
CA SER A 121 -10.80 3.56 15.95
C SER A 121 -10.36 2.43 16.89
N PRO A 122 -10.03 2.75 18.15
CA PRO A 122 -9.75 1.73 19.16
C PRO A 122 -11.03 0.95 19.47
N GLY A 123 -10.92 -0.37 19.46
CA GLY A 123 -11.95 -1.29 19.92
C GLY A 123 -11.65 -1.84 21.32
N THR A 124 -12.45 -2.82 21.76
CA THR A 124 -12.23 -3.50 23.04
C THR A 124 -11.01 -4.43 22.98
N ASN A 125 -10.39 -4.70 24.13
CA ASN A 125 -9.30 -5.67 24.30
C ASN A 125 -8.09 -5.44 23.37
N GLY A 126 -7.73 -4.18 23.13
CA GLY A 126 -6.61 -3.81 22.25
C GLY A 126 -6.90 -4.03 20.76
N THR A 127 -8.15 -4.31 20.38
CA THR A 127 -8.57 -4.36 18.98
C THR A 127 -8.44 -2.98 18.36
N THR A 128 -8.06 -2.93 17.09
CA THR A 128 -8.08 -1.72 16.27
C THR A 128 -9.00 -1.95 15.08
N ASN A 129 -10.00 -1.09 14.90
CA ASN A 129 -10.93 -1.18 13.77
C ASN A 129 -10.52 -0.21 12.67
N PHE A 130 -10.57 -0.70 11.44
CA PHE A 130 -10.31 0.07 10.23
C PHE A 130 -11.55 0.07 9.35
N SER A 131 -11.91 1.24 8.88
CA SER A 131 -12.92 1.46 7.86
C SER A 131 -12.44 2.53 6.90
N VAL A 132 -12.59 2.30 5.59
CA VAL A 132 -12.21 3.28 4.56
C VAL A 132 -13.39 3.51 3.63
N THR A 133 -13.71 4.78 3.39
CA THR A 133 -14.81 5.24 2.55
C THR A 133 -14.28 6.13 1.43
N LEU A 134 -14.96 6.14 0.28
CA LEU A 134 -14.69 7.16 -0.74
C LEU A 134 -15.12 8.54 -0.21
N PRO A 135 -14.46 9.63 -0.62
CA PRO A 135 -14.83 10.97 -0.19
C PRO A 135 -16.32 11.28 -0.42
N GLY A 136 -17.02 11.64 0.64
CA GLY A 136 -18.47 11.93 0.60
C GLY A 136 -19.39 10.71 0.62
N SER A 137 -18.86 9.49 0.72
CA SER A 137 -19.62 8.26 0.95
C SER A 137 -19.68 7.93 2.45
N SER A 138 -20.80 7.39 2.91
CA SER A 138 -20.92 6.75 4.24
C SER A 138 -20.73 5.23 4.21
N THR A 139 -20.70 4.64 3.00
CA THR A 139 -20.54 3.20 2.82
C THR A 139 -19.06 2.86 2.65
N PRO A 140 -18.47 2.07 3.57
CA PRO A 140 -17.07 1.69 3.46
C PRO A 140 -16.86 0.66 2.37
N PHE A 141 -15.77 0.83 1.63
CA PHE A 141 -15.30 -0.15 0.65
C PHE A 141 -14.24 -1.09 1.23
N PHE A 142 -13.64 -0.73 2.37
CA PHE A 142 -12.70 -1.56 3.11
C PHE A 142 -13.05 -1.60 4.59
N LYS A 143 -12.99 -2.79 5.20
CA LYS A 143 -13.23 -3.01 6.63
C LYS A 143 -12.39 -4.16 7.16
N ALA A 144 -11.71 -3.93 8.28
CA ALA A 144 -10.99 -4.97 9.01
C ALA A 144 -10.85 -4.61 10.49
N SER A 145 -10.81 -5.61 11.37
CA SER A 145 -10.43 -5.44 12.77
C SER A 145 -9.13 -6.20 13.04
N ILE A 146 -8.14 -5.50 13.57
CA ILE A 146 -6.85 -6.07 13.94
C ILE A 146 -6.85 -6.36 15.43
N LYS A 147 -6.51 -7.59 15.82
CA LYS A 147 -6.57 -8.05 17.21
C LYS A 147 -5.20 -8.54 17.68
N PRO A 148 -4.80 -8.21 18.91
CA PRO A 148 -3.68 -8.87 19.57
C PRO A 148 -3.94 -10.39 19.64
N ILE A 149 -2.90 -11.17 19.40
CA ILE A 149 -2.86 -12.61 19.65
C ILE A 149 -2.27 -12.80 21.05
N PRO A 150 -2.98 -13.47 21.98
CA PRO A 150 -2.47 -13.74 23.32
C PRO A 150 -1.07 -14.37 23.27
N ILE A 151 -0.16 -13.87 24.11
CA ILE A 151 1.27 -14.27 24.19
C ILE A 151 2.08 -13.83 22.96
N LEU A 152 1.64 -14.10 21.72
CA LEU A 152 2.45 -13.78 20.54
C LEU A 152 2.59 -12.28 20.25
N SER A 153 1.60 -11.46 20.63
CA SER A 153 1.69 -10.00 20.44
C SER A 153 2.57 -9.28 21.48
N SER A 154 2.98 -9.95 22.57
CA SER A 154 3.93 -9.37 23.53
C SER A 154 5.39 -9.62 23.13
N ILE A 155 5.64 -10.53 22.19
CA ILE A 155 6.98 -10.80 21.66
C ILE A 155 7.30 -9.73 20.60
N SER A 156 8.34 -8.95 20.85
CA SER A 156 8.80 -7.86 19.99
C SER A 156 10.11 -8.25 19.33
N ILE A 157 10.10 -8.44 18.01
CA ILE A 157 11.25 -8.92 17.23
C ILE A 157 11.80 -7.78 16.39
N PRO A 158 13.06 -7.34 16.59
CA PRO A 158 13.68 -6.36 15.71
C PRO A 158 13.71 -6.86 14.27
N ALA A 159 13.24 -6.03 13.34
CA ALA A 159 13.17 -6.35 11.93
C ALA A 159 13.60 -5.16 11.07
N THR A 160 14.22 -5.46 9.94
CA THR A 160 14.49 -4.46 8.91
C THR A 160 14.39 -5.06 7.52
N THR A 161 13.79 -4.31 6.58
CA THR A 161 13.73 -4.72 5.17
C THR A 161 15.08 -4.59 4.47
N THR A 162 16.09 -3.95 5.06
CA THR A 162 17.44 -3.89 4.48
C THR A 162 18.02 -5.29 4.22
N ILE A 163 17.69 -6.28 5.07
CA ILE A 163 18.11 -7.68 4.91
C ILE A 163 17.52 -8.31 3.63
N LEU A 164 16.35 -7.83 3.19
CA LEU A 164 15.69 -8.28 1.96
C LEU A 164 16.28 -7.59 0.71
N GLY A 165 17.00 -6.48 0.86
CA GLY A 165 17.64 -5.76 -0.24
C GLY A 165 16.69 -5.48 -1.40
N SER A 166 17.10 -5.87 -2.61
CA SER A 166 16.29 -5.72 -3.83
C SER A 166 15.01 -6.58 -3.85
N TYR A 167 14.80 -7.47 -2.88
CA TYR A 167 13.60 -8.28 -2.81
C TYR A 167 12.36 -7.47 -2.41
N SER A 168 12.51 -6.34 -1.71
CA SER A 168 11.42 -5.39 -1.37
C SER A 168 11.21 -4.30 -2.43
N LYS A 169 11.95 -4.34 -3.53
CA LYS A 169 11.90 -3.36 -4.61
C LYS A 169 10.48 -3.16 -5.15
N LEU A 170 10.09 -1.89 -5.29
CA LEU A 170 8.90 -1.43 -6.00
C LEU A 170 9.31 -0.94 -7.38
N ILE A 171 8.57 -1.35 -8.41
CA ILE A 171 8.73 -0.85 -9.79
C ILE A 171 7.34 -0.47 -10.29
N GLN A 172 7.16 0.82 -10.58
CA GLN A 172 5.87 1.41 -10.90
C GLN A 172 5.87 2.04 -12.30
N PRO A 173 4.83 1.76 -13.13
CA PRO A 173 4.68 2.36 -14.45
C PRO A 173 4.44 3.88 -14.34
N PRO A 174 4.72 4.65 -15.41
CA PRO A 174 4.25 6.03 -15.49
C PRO A 174 2.71 6.07 -15.35
N LEU A 175 2.21 7.11 -14.71
CA LEU A 175 0.80 7.25 -14.38
C LEU A 175 0.11 8.29 -15.27
N PRO A 176 -1.15 8.06 -15.69
CA PRO A 176 -1.96 9.11 -16.29
C PRO A 176 -2.34 10.16 -15.26
N ALA A 177 -2.84 11.31 -15.73
CA ALA A 177 -3.52 12.26 -14.87
C ALA A 177 -4.89 11.67 -14.49
N GLY A 178 -5.30 11.87 -13.25
CA GLY A 178 -6.64 11.55 -12.78
C GLY A 178 -7.58 12.75 -12.83
N ASP A 179 -8.76 12.59 -12.24
CA ASP A 179 -9.81 13.61 -12.25
C ASP A 179 -9.57 14.71 -11.21
N LYS A 180 -8.71 14.45 -10.22
CA LYS A 180 -8.42 15.38 -9.12
C LYS A 180 -7.05 16.05 -9.31
N PRO A 181 -6.88 17.31 -8.86
CA PRO A 181 -5.61 18.03 -8.99
C PRO A 181 -4.40 17.31 -8.36
N GLU A 182 -4.63 16.53 -7.30
CA GLU A 182 -3.61 15.71 -6.64
C GLU A 182 -3.21 14.46 -7.45
N GLU A 183 -4.03 14.00 -8.39
CA GLU A 183 -3.79 12.81 -9.20
C GLU A 183 -2.92 13.14 -10.43
N VAL A 184 -1.72 13.65 -10.20
CA VAL A 184 -0.84 14.11 -11.28
C VAL A 184 -0.32 12.96 -12.15
N SER A 185 -0.03 13.27 -13.42
CA SER A 185 0.60 12.35 -14.37
C SER A 185 2.12 12.30 -14.21
N THR A 186 2.71 11.21 -14.68
CA THR A 186 4.17 11.02 -14.82
C THR A 186 4.49 10.37 -16.16
N THR A 187 5.77 10.43 -16.58
CA THR A 187 6.17 10.04 -17.95
C THR A 187 7.21 8.93 -18.01
N GLN A 188 7.93 8.68 -16.91
CA GLN A 188 8.98 7.67 -16.82
C GLN A 188 8.58 6.58 -15.83
N TRP A 189 9.12 5.37 -15.97
CA TRP A 189 9.05 4.35 -14.93
C TRP A 189 9.83 4.77 -13.69
N ALA A 190 9.39 4.33 -12.51
CA ALA A 190 10.06 4.61 -11.25
C ALA A 190 10.39 3.31 -10.51
N GLU A 191 11.65 3.17 -10.08
CA GLU A 191 12.14 2.09 -9.24
C GLU A 191 12.61 2.63 -7.88
N LEU A 192 12.17 1.99 -6.81
CA LEU A 192 12.46 2.37 -5.41
C LEU A 192 12.65 1.10 -4.57
N VAL A 193 13.56 1.15 -3.60
CA VAL A 193 13.68 0.13 -2.55
C VAL A 193 13.36 0.78 -1.20
N PRO A 194 12.15 0.61 -0.65
CA PRO A 194 11.79 1.20 0.64
C PRO A 194 12.46 0.45 1.78
N ILE A 195 12.92 1.20 2.78
CA ILE A 195 13.52 0.62 3.99
C ILE A 195 12.54 0.85 5.14
N MET A 196 12.17 -0.23 5.85
CA MET A 196 11.44 -0.17 7.11
C MET A 196 12.35 -0.73 8.19
N LYS A 197 12.38 -0.08 9.35
CA LYS A 197 13.13 -0.51 10.53
C LYS A 197 12.28 -0.30 11.77
N GLY A 198 12.10 -1.36 12.55
CA GLY A 198 11.31 -1.31 13.76
C GLY A 198 11.24 -2.67 14.46
N SER A 199 10.27 -2.81 15.35
CA SER A 199 9.99 -4.10 15.99
C SER A 199 8.65 -4.65 15.53
N VAL A 200 8.66 -5.91 15.10
CA VAL A 200 7.48 -6.66 14.67
C VAL A 200 6.86 -7.39 15.83
N ARG A 201 5.53 -7.39 15.85
CA ARG A 201 4.67 -8.24 16.69
C ARG A 201 3.69 -8.96 15.80
N MET A 202 3.28 -10.16 16.21
CA MET A 202 2.24 -10.90 15.49
C MET A 202 0.86 -10.39 15.90
N VAL A 203 -0.04 -10.24 14.93
CA VAL A 203 -1.44 -9.85 15.14
C VAL A 203 -2.36 -10.70 14.29
N SER A 204 -3.63 -10.75 14.64
CA SER A 204 -4.66 -11.38 13.81
C SER A 204 -5.52 -10.33 13.13
N VAL A 205 -6.09 -10.68 11.97
CA VAL A 205 -7.06 -9.85 11.25
C VAL A 205 -8.40 -10.54 11.18
N VAL A 206 -9.45 -9.79 11.44
CA VAL A 206 -10.85 -10.18 11.23
C VAL A 206 -11.39 -9.34 10.08
N PRO A 207 -11.62 -9.94 8.91
CA PRO A 207 -12.18 -9.24 7.76
C PRO A 207 -13.62 -8.75 8.02
N GLY A 208 -13.99 -7.60 7.46
CA GLY A 208 -15.30 -6.97 7.69
C GLY A 208 -16.38 -7.23 6.65
N PHE A 209 -16.08 -7.99 5.59
CA PHE A 209 -17.03 -8.38 4.54
C PHE A 209 -17.29 -9.89 4.53
N GLU A 210 -18.35 -10.30 3.84
CA GLU A 210 -18.75 -11.70 3.68
C GLU A 210 -17.62 -12.57 3.11
N GLY A 211 -17.61 -13.84 3.50
CA GLY A 211 -16.63 -14.82 3.02
C GLY A 211 -15.19 -14.55 3.50
N GLY A 212 -15.01 -13.76 4.57
CA GLY A 212 -13.68 -13.45 5.11
C GLY A 212 -12.91 -12.46 4.24
N LYS A 213 -13.61 -11.57 3.53
CA LYS A 213 -13.00 -10.57 2.65
C LYS A 213 -12.89 -9.22 3.33
N VAL A 214 -11.97 -8.38 2.86
CA VAL A 214 -11.76 -7.03 3.41
C VAL A 214 -12.21 -5.89 2.50
N GLY A 215 -12.49 -6.17 1.22
CA GLY A 215 -12.87 -5.20 0.20
C GLY A 215 -14.23 -5.47 -0.44
N ASP A 216 -14.75 -4.49 -1.17
CA ASP A 216 -16.07 -4.52 -1.83
C ASP A 216 -16.07 -5.07 -3.28
N SER A 217 -14.89 -5.33 -3.85
CA SER A 217 -14.69 -5.70 -5.27
C SER A 217 -14.92 -4.59 -6.28
N ILE A 218 -15.17 -3.35 -5.83
CA ILE A 218 -15.44 -2.20 -6.69
C ILE A 218 -14.30 -1.20 -6.51
N ALA A 219 -14.23 -0.57 -5.33
CA ALA A 219 -13.18 0.39 -5.01
C ALA A 219 -11.90 -0.33 -4.54
N PHE A 220 -12.02 -1.47 -3.87
CA PHE A 220 -10.86 -2.23 -3.38
C PHE A 220 -11.08 -3.74 -3.58
N PRO A 221 -10.04 -4.53 -3.86
CA PRO A 221 -10.26 -5.92 -4.20
C PRO A 221 -10.76 -6.72 -2.99
N ALA A 222 -11.79 -7.53 -3.21
CA ALA A 222 -12.36 -8.37 -2.16
C ALA A 222 -11.53 -9.64 -1.97
N VAL A 223 -10.34 -9.45 -1.39
CA VAL A 223 -9.38 -10.52 -1.09
C VAL A 223 -9.49 -10.96 0.37
N GLN A 224 -9.06 -12.18 0.63
CA GLN A 224 -9.00 -12.77 1.95
C GLN A 224 -7.54 -12.80 2.43
N PRO A 225 -7.14 -11.93 3.38
CA PRO A 225 -5.83 -12.03 4.00
C PRO A 225 -5.71 -13.31 4.83
N TRP A 226 -4.47 -13.78 5.00
CA TRP A 226 -4.18 -14.76 6.03
C TRP A 226 -4.61 -14.19 7.38
N GLY A 227 -5.20 -15.02 8.24
CA GLY A 227 -5.76 -14.58 9.52
C GLY A 227 -4.72 -14.03 10.50
N VAL A 228 -3.43 -14.15 10.18
CA VAL A 228 -2.31 -13.64 10.96
C VAL A 228 -1.46 -12.73 10.08
N GLY A 229 -0.96 -11.65 10.67
CA GLY A 229 -0.03 -10.71 10.04
C GLY A 229 0.94 -10.12 11.06
N THR A 230 1.57 -9.04 10.65
CA THR A 230 2.55 -8.32 11.46
C THR A 230 2.06 -6.92 11.78
N ALA A 231 2.33 -6.46 12.99
CA ALA A 231 2.18 -5.08 13.40
C ALA A 231 3.55 -4.54 13.81
N MET A 232 3.80 -3.28 13.51
CA MET A 232 4.96 -2.56 14.00
C MET A 232 4.51 -1.18 14.47
N GLU A 233 5.05 -0.72 15.60
CA GLU A 233 4.77 0.60 16.17
C GLU A 233 6.05 1.43 16.21
N GLY A 234 5.95 2.73 15.87
CA GLY A 234 7.11 3.62 15.86
C GLY A 234 8.17 3.20 14.84
N VAL A 235 7.74 2.78 13.65
CA VAL A 235 8.61 2.32 12.56
C VAL A 235 9.24 3.52 11.89
N ASP A 236 10.56 3.46 11.72
CA ASP A 236 11.27 4.34 10.81
C ASP A 236 11.14 3.78 9.39
N VAL A 237 10.57 4.59 8.49
CA VAL A 237 10.44 4.26 7.08
C VAL A 237 11.21 5.27 6.23
N ASP A 238 11.98 4.77 5.27
CA ASP A 238 12.74 5.55 4.30
C ASP A 238 12.23 5.26 2.90
N PHE A 239 11.73 6.32 2.25
CA PHE A 239 11.43 6.34 0.83
C PHE A 239 12.51 7.16 0.14
N GLY A 240 13.49 6.46 -0.43
CA GLY A 240 14.60 7.06 -1.17
C GLY A 240 14.18 7.75 -2.47
N VAL A 241 15.15 8.34 -3.16
CA VAL A 241 14.97 8.87 -4.51
C VAL A 241 14.83 7.71 -5.50
N SER A 242 13.81 7.75 -6.35
CA SER A 242 13.62 6.73 -7.38
C SER A 242 14.71 6.78 -8.45
N THR A 243 15.04 5.61 -8.99
CA THR A 243 15.69 5.52 -10.30
C THR A 243 14.62 5.57 -11.37
N PHE A 244 14.76 6.47 -12.34
CA PHE A 244 13.80 6.64 -13.42
C PHE A 244 14.28 6.02 -14.73
N TYR A 245 13.36 5.44 -15.50
CA TYR A 245 13.64 4.84 -16.80
C TYR A 245 12.60 5.28 -17.85
N ASP A 246 13.06 5.60 -19.06
CA ASP A 246 12.14 5.87 -20.18
C ASP A 246 11.43 4.58 -20.64
N SER A 247 12.08 3.42 -20.48
CA SER A 247 11.55 2.09 -20.78
C SER A 247 12.22 1.01 -19.93
N LEU A 248 11.53 -0.10 -19.70
CA LEU A 248 12.01 -1.27 -18.94
C LEU A 248 11.95 -2.56 -19.76
#